data_AF-A0A353LW05-F1
#
_entry.id   AF-A0A353LW05-F1
#
_cell.length_a   1.000
_cell.length_b   1.000
_cell.length_c   1.000
_cell.angle_alpha   90.00
_cell.angle_beta   90.00
_cell.angle_gamma   90.00
#
_symmetry.space_group_name_H-M   'P 1'
#
loop_
_entity.id
_entity.type
_entity.pdbx_description
1 polymer ?
#
loop_
_entity_poly.entity_id
_entity_poly.type
_entity_poly.pdbx_seq_one_letter_code
_entity_poly.pdbx_strand_id
1 'polypeptide(L)'
;MSWIPASDIKVGIDHKTGDVDSLFVQGELLRVKSADRLPLLELTLLAGEKRIPIIPQVNQVESLETGDESTRISFSHCISTHDPSAVWHIGGICLMTLDASGTIHWQVSIENKAGLPLCELLFPRLAPLYFAGRTELVYPHHAGERIVDVPGALASEKYQKFWRAESVATEVGY
;
A
#
# COMPACT_ATOMS: atom_id res chain seq x y z
N MET A 1 -2.80 -19.32 -0.20
CA MET A 1 -3.73 -18.37 -0.84
C MET A 1 -5.06 -18.64 -0.20
N SER A 2 -5.46 -17.77 0.73
CA SER A 2 -6.79 -17.77 1.35
C SER A 2 -7.67 -16.75 0.64
N TRP A 3 -8.98 -16.99 0.66
CA TRP A 3 -9.99 -16.13 0.05
C TRP A 3 -10.95 -15.63 1.13
N ILE A 4 -11.38 -14.38 0.99
CA ILE A 4 -12.26 -13.72 1.96
C ILE A 4 -13.49 -13.16 1.20
N PRO A 5 -14.62 -13.89 1.08
CA PRO A 5 -15.85 -13.41 0.47
C PRO A 5 -16.75 -12.52 1.36
N ALA A 6 -16.94 -11.26 0.96
CA ALA A 6 -18.18 -10.53 1.24
C ALA A 6 -19.01 -10.43 -0.03
N SER A 7 -19.77 -11.49 -0.34
CA SER A 7 -20.64 -11.72 -1.53
C SER A 7 -20.04 -11.39 -2.92
N ASP A 8 -19.58 -10.17 -3.13
CA ASP A 8 -18.98 -9.66 -4.36
C ASP A 8 -17.47 -9.36 -4.24
N ILE A 9 -16.91 -9.14 -3.05
CA ILE A 9 -15.48 -8.79 -2.90
C ILE A 9 -14.68 -9.97 -2.39
N LYS A 10 -13.49 -10.20 -2.98
CA LYS A 10 -12.48 -11.12 -2.43
C LYS A 10 -11.08 -10.53 -2.48
N VAL A 11 -10.37 -10.59 -1.36
CA VAL A 11 -8.97 -10.16 -1.26
C VAL A 11 -8.08 -11.40 -1.12
N GLY A 12 -7.08 -11.52 -1.98
CA GLY A 12 -6.03 -12.54 -1.87
C GLY A 12 -4.80 -11.97 -1.18
N ILE A 13 -4.32 -12.70 -0.16
CA ILE A 13 -3.11 -12.37 0.60
C ILE A 13 -2.05 -13.43 0.35
N ASP A 14 -0.83 -13.01 0.01
CA ASP A 14 0.33 -13.88 -0.05
C ASP A 14 0.79 -14.22 1.37
N HIS A 15 0.77 -15.51 1.74
CA HIS A 15 1.12 -15.91 3.11
C HIS A 15 2.61 -15.79 3.43
N LYS A 16 3.48 -15.63 2.43
CA LYS A 16 4.92 -15.45 2.64
C LYS A 16 5.26 -13.99 2.91
N THR A 17 4.64 -13.07 2.19
CA THR A 17 4.99 -11.64 2.25
C THR A 17 3.94 -10.81 2.98
N GLY A 18 2.72 -11.32 3.17
CA GLY A 18 1.58 -10.58 3.70
C GLY A 18 0.97 -9.59 2.70
N ASP A 19 1.44 -9.57 1.45
CA ASP A 19 0.99 -8.60 0.46
C ASP A 19 -0.35 -8.97 -0.14
N VAL A 20 -1.10 -7.96 -0.58
CA VAL A 20 -2.27 -8.17 -1.42
C VAL A 20 -1.80 -8.57 -2.80
N ASP A 21 -2.08 -9.81 -3.21
CA ASP A 21 -1.70 -10.32 -4.53
C ASP A 21 -2.82 -10.23 -5.57
N SER A 22 -4.07 -10.16 -5.09
CA SER A 22 -5.24 -10.15 -5.94
C SER A 22 -6.45 -9.53 -5.22
N LEU A 23 -7.31 -8.88 -6.00
CA LEU A 23 -8.55 -8.29 -5.53
C LEU A 23 -9.63 -8.55 -6.58
N PHE A 24 -10.72 -9.19 -6.16
CA PHE A 24 -11.85 -9.52 -7.00
C PHE A 24 -13.06 -8.70 -6.59
N VAL A 25 -13.82 -8.24 -7.58
CA VAL A 25 -15.11 -7.58 -7.41
C VAL A 25 -16.10 -8.24 -8.37
N GLN A 26 -17.22 -8.72 -7.85
CA GLN A 26 -18.27 -9.45 -8.58
C GLN A 26 -17.72 -10.64 -9.38
N GLY A 27 -16.71 -11.33 -8.83
CA GLY A 27 -16.05 -12.47 -9.48
C GLY A 27 -14.99 -12.11 -10.52
N GLU A 28 -14.83 -10.82 -10.85
CA GLU A 28 -13.83 -10.34 -11.80
C GLU A 28 -12.54 -9.92 -11.07
N LEU A 29 -11.39 -10.37 -11.56
CA LEU A 29 -10.09 -9.92 -11.06
C LEU A 29 -9.85 -8.46 -11.49
N LEU A 30 -9.65 -7.56 -10.53
CA LEU A 30 -9.29 -6.19 -10.84
C LEU A 30 -7.92 -6.15 -11.51
N ARG A 31 -7.84 -5.43 -12.63
CA ARG A 31 -6.58 -5.26 -13.35
C ARG A 31 -5.64 -4.39 -12.54
N VAL A 32 -4.37 -4.78 -12.54
CA VAL A 32 -3.27 -4.05 -11.91
C VAL A 32 -2.28 -3.65 -13.00
N LYS A 33 -1.84 -2.37 -13.02
CA LYS A 33 -0.97 -1.85 -14.09
C LYS A 33 0.49 -2.30 -13.98
N SER A 34 0.98 -2.62 -12.78
CA SER A 34 2.32 -3.20 -12.59
C SER A 34 2.22 -4.67 -12.18
N ALA A 35 3.08 -5.50 -12.77
CA ALA A 35 3.32 -6.86 -12.27
C ALA A 35 4.07 -6.86 -10.92
N ASP A 36 4.63 -5.71 -10.54
CA ASP A 36 5.35 -5.54 -9.29
C ASP A 36 4.36 -5.49 -8.13
N ARG A 37 4.42 -6.53 -7.30
CA ARG A 37 3.74 -6.58 -6.01
C ARG A 37 4.34 -5.51 -5.11
N LEU A 38 3.49 -4.66 -4.52
CA LEU A 38 3.92 -3.69 -3.54
C LEU A 38 3.84 -4.32 -2.14
N PRO A 39 4.83 -4.07 -1.26
CA PRO A 39 4.74 -4.50 0.12
C PRO A 39 3.51 -3.85 0.76
N LEU A 40 2.68 -4.61 1.48
CA LEU A 40 1.46 -4.08 2.11
C LEU A 40 1.74 -2.88 3.03
N LEU A 41 2.88 -2.94 3.72
CA LEU A 41 3.37 -1.91 4.63
C LEU A 41 4.81 -1.56 4.23
N GLU A 42 5.08 -0.27 4.03
CA GLU A 42 6.44 0.27 3.94
C GLU A 42 6.60 1.35 5.00
N LEU A 43 7.75 1.35 5.67
CA LEU A 43 8.11 2.29 6.72
C LEU A 43 9.39 3.02 6.34
N THR A 44 9.57 4.23 6.85
CA THR A 44 10.82 4.98 6.65
C THR A 44 11.38 5.42 8.00
N LEU A 45 12.60 4.97 8.30
CA LEU A 45 13.39 5.47 9.43
C LEU A 45 14.14 6.74 9.03
N LEU A 46 14.33 7.63 10.00
CA LEU A 46 15.11 8.85 9.84
C LEU A 46 16.39 8.79 10.68
N ALA A 47 17.54 8.80 10.00
CA ALA A 47 18.87 8.87 10.60
C ALA A 47 19.54 10.19 10.23
N GLY A 48 19.35 11.23 11.06
CA GLY A 48 19.73 12.59 10.70
C GLY A 48 18.86 13.08 9.53
N GLU A 49 19.49 13.39 8.39
CA GLU A 49 18.79 13.75 7.15
C GLU A 49 18.53 12.54 6.23
N LYS A 50 19.12 11.38 6.55
CA LYS A 50 19.00 10.18 5.73
C LYS A 50 17.68 9.46 6.01
N ARG A 51 16.91 9.21 4.94
CA ARG A 51 15.71 8.37 4.95
C ARG A 51 16.09 6.93 4.59
N ILE A 52 15.64 5.97 5.39
CA ILE A 52 15.95 4.54 5.21
C ILE A 52 14.62 3.80 5.04
N PRO A 53 14.22 3.45 3.81
CA PRO A 53 13.03 2.66 3.57
C PRO A 53 13.26 1.22 4.03
N ILE A 54 12.26 0.69 4.74
CA ILE A 54 12.27 -0.66 5.29
C ILE A 54 10.89 -1.31 5.10
N ILE A 55 10.88 -2.63 4.98
CA ILE A 55 9.67 -3.44 4.83
C ILE A 55 9.63 -4.51 5.92
N PRO A 56 8.43 -4.85 6.44
CA PRO A 56 8.27 -5.95 7.36
C PRO A 56 8.78 -7.28 6.81
N GLN A 57 9.34 -8.10 7.70
CA GLN A 57 9.50 -9.53 7.45
C GLN A 57 8.36 -10.25 8.14
N VAL A 58 7.40 -10.72 7.33
CA VAL A 58 6.20 -11.38 7.84
C VAL A 58 6.57 -12.69 8.52
N ASN A 59 6.18 -12.80 9.79
CA ASN A 59 6.33 -14.02 10.56
C ASN A 59 5.16 -14.96 10.32
N GLN A 60 3.94 -14.40 10.22
CA GLN A 60 2.73 -15.19 10.20
C GLN A 60 1.59 -14.43 9.51
N VAL A 61 0.77 -15.17 8.74
CA VAL A 61 -0.50 -14.71 8.18
C VAL A 61 -1.59 -15.67 8.64
N GLU A 62 -2.58 -15.17 9.37
CA GLU A 62 -3.64 -15.95 10.01
C GLU A 62 -5.01 -15.45 9.57
N SER A 63 -5.87 -16.36 9.12
CA SER A 63 -7.30 -16.08 9.01
C SER A 63 -7.93 -16.19 10.38
N LEU A 64 -8.69 -15.17 10.79
CA LEU A 64 -9.40 -15.14 12.06
C LEU A 64 -10.88 -15.42 11.81
N GLU A 65 -11.42 -16.42 12.52
CA GLU A 65 -12.85 -16.71 12.55
C GLU A 65 -13.55 -15.76 13.53
N THR A 66 -13.65 -14.50 13.13
CA THR A 66 -14.54 -13.52 13.75
C THR A 66 -15.87 -13.51 12.98
N GLY A 67 -16.94 -12.93 13.52
CA GLY A 67 -18.22 -12.82 12.79
C GLY A 67 -18.09 -12.13 11.42
N ASP A 68 -17.03 -11.32 11.26
CA ASP A 68 -16.50 -10.82 9.99
C ASP A 68 -15.25 -11.59 9.58
N GLU A 69 -14.97 -11.64 8.28
CA GLU A 69 -13.81 -12.35 7.78
C GLU A 69 -12.55 -11.48 7.91
N SER A 70 -11.60 -11.93 8.74
CA SER A 70 -10.40 -11.15 9.06
C SER A 70 -9.11 -11.89 8.76
N THR A 71 -8.07 -11.17 8.34
CA THR A 71 -6.70 -11.66 8.20
C THR A 71 -5.75 -10.82 9.04
N ARG A 72 -4.99 -11.49 9.90
CA ARG A 72 -3.93 -10.92 10.71
C ARG A 72 -2.57 -11.26 10.13
N ILE A 73 -1.76 -10.25 9.88
CA ILE A 73 -0.38 -10.36 9.40
C ILE A 73 0.52 -9.84 10.52
N SER A 74 1.33 -10.71 11.10
CA SER A 74 2.23 -10.36 12.20
C SER A 74 3.67 -10.33 11.72
N PHE A 75 4.43 -9.33 12.19
CA PHE A 75 5.86 -9.19 11.92
C PHE A 75 6.61 -8.75 13.20
N SER A 76 7.88 -9.12 13.33
CA SER A 76 8.71 -8.80 14.50
C SER A 76 9.91 -7.92 14.18
N HIS A 77 10.24 -7.80 12.90
CA HIS A 77 11.35 -7.00 12.40
C HIS A 77 11.07 -6.53 10.98
N CYS A 78 11.84 -5.52 10.56
CA CYS A 78 11.85 -5.00 9.21
C CYS A 78 13.27 -5.09 8.63
N ILE A 79 13.38 -5.13 7.30
CA ILE A 79 14.65 -5.09 6.58
C ILE A 79 14.68 -3.89 5.63
N SER A 80 15.87 -3.37 5.31
CA SER A 80 15.97 -2.35 4.26
C SER A 80 15.76 -2.95 2.88
N THR A 81 15.06 -2.23 2.02
CA THR A 81 14.89 -2.59 0.61
C THR A 81 16.18 -2.50 -0.19
N HIS A 82 17.16 -1.70 0.27
CA HIS A 82 18.46 -1.53 -0.37
C HIS A 82 19.53 -2.49 0.17
N ASP A 83 19.41 -2.89 1.44
CA ASP A 83 20.31 -3.83 2.11
C ASP A 83 19.51 -4.77 3.01
N PRO A 84 19.12 -5.95 2.51
CA PRO A 84 18.37 -6.94 3.27
C PRO A 84 19.09 -7.48 4.52
N SER A 85 20.41 -7.29 4.64
CA SER A 85 21.16 -7.68 5.83
C SER A 85 20.96 -6.72 7.00
N ALA A 86 20.51 -5.49 6.73
CA ALA A 86 20.18 -4.50 7.74
C ALA A 86 18.80 -4.78 8.35
N VAL A 87 18.81 -5.45 9.51
CA VAL A 87 17.60 -5.80 10.28
C VAL A 87 17.29 -4.73 11.33
N TRP A 88 16.04 -4.32 11.40
CA TRP A 88 15.53 -3.33 12.34
C TRP A 88 14.46 -3.94 13.24
N HIS A 89 14.62 -3.81 14.55
CA HIS A 89 13.67 -4.32 15.55
C HIS A 89 12.41 -3.45 15.60
N ILE A 90 11.54 -3.64 14.62
CA ILE A 90 10.23 -3.00 14.52
C ILE A 90 9.22 -4.11 14.29
N GLY A 91 8.39 -4.33 15.29
CA GLY A 91 7.35 -5.34 15.26
C GLY A 91 5.98 -4.72 15.09
N GLY A 92 5.00 -5.52 14.74
CA GLY A 92 3.65 -5.04 14.55
C GLY A 92 2.69 -6.06 14.00
N ILE A 93 1.48 -5.58 13.78
CA ILE A 93 0.36 -6.34 13.24
C ILE A 93 -0.33 -5.46 12.20
N CYS A 94 -0.54 -6.00 11.01
CA CYS A 94 -1.52 -5.51 10.05
C CYS A 94 -2.77 -6.40 10.14
N LEU A 95 -3.94 -5.79 10.29
CA LEU A 95 -5.22 -6.47 10.30
C LEU A 95 -6.04 -5.96 9.12
N MET A 96 -6.55 -6.89 8.32
CA MET A 96 -7.56 -6.65 7.30
C MET A 96 -8.85 -7.33 7.74
N THR A 97 -9.96 -6.61 7.75
CA THR A 97 -11.29 -7.17 8.00
C THR A 97 -12.19 -6.82 6.84
N LEU A 98 -12.86 -7.82 6.26
CA LEU A 98 -13.92 -7.62 5.29
C LEU A 98 -15.25 -7.89 5.96
N ASP A 99 -16.03 -6.84 6.17
CA ASP A 99 -17.34 -6.97 6.79
C ASP A 99 -18.42 -7.41 5.79
N ALA A 100 -19.58 -7.81 6.31
CA ALA A 100 -20.71 -8.26 5.50
C ALA A 100 -21.25 -7.20 4.51
N SER A 101 -20.90 -5.91 4.67
CA SER A 101 -21.30 -4.85 3.74
C SER A 101 -20.40 -4.76 2.50
N GLY A 102 -19.29 -5.52 2.48
CA GLY A 102 -18.26 -5.39 1.46
C GLY A 102 -17.28 -4.25 1.77
N THR A 103 -17.21 -3.77 3.02
CA THR A 103 -16.20 -2.77 3.40
C THR A 103 -14.94 -3.48 3.87
N ILE A 104 -13.80 -3.12 3.27
CA ILE A 104 -12.48 -3.59 3.73
C ILE A 104 -11.92 -2.57 4.73
N HIS A 105 -11.81 -2.99 5.98
CA HIS A 105 -11.17 -2.24 7.05
C HIS A 105 -9.70 -2.66 7.17
N TRP A 106 -8.81 -1.67 7.26
CA TRP A 106 -7.38 -1.88 7.42
C TRP A 106 -6.91 -1.22 8.72
N GLN A 107 -6.18 -1.97 9.53
CA GLN A 107 -5.56 -1.48 10.74
C GLN A 107 -4.10 -1.89 10.78
N VAL A 108 -3.25 -0.99 11.26
CA VAL A 108 -1.83 -1.26 11.51
C VAL A 108 -1.46 -0.83 12.91
N SER A 109 -0.78 -1.71 13.64
CA SER A 109 -0.21 -1.45 14.96
C SER A 109 1.28 -1.70 14.90
N ILE A 110 2.10 -0.74 15.31
CA ILE A 110 3.57 -0.81 15.21
C ILE A 110 4.20 -0.52 16.57
N GLU A 111 5.19 -1.33 16.91
CA GLU A 111 6.09 -1.11 18.03
C GLU A 111 7.52 -0.87 17.48
N ASN A 112 7.99 0.37 17.61
CA ASN A 112 9.33 0.75 17.17
C ASN A 112 10.36 0.59 18.29
N LYS A 113 11.28 -0.37 18.14
CA LYS A 113 12.43 -0.59 19.03
C LYS A 113 13.77 -0.41 18.29
N ALA A 114 13.76 0.22 17.11
CA ALA A 114 14.95 0.38 16.26
C ALA A 114 15.93 1.48 16.71
N GLY A 115 15.61 2.25 17.74
CA GLY A 115 16.44 3.37 18.22
C GLY A 115 16.47 4.59 17.29
N LEU A 116 15.84 4.49 16.11
CA LEU A 116 15.62 5.60 15.18
C LEU A 116 14.13 5.94 15.08
N PRO A 117 13.76 7.22 14.89
CA PRO A 117 12.37 7.61 14.69
C PRO A 117 11.85 7.12 13.33
N LEU A 118 10.59 6.69 13.33
CA LEU A 118 9.81 6.50 12.11
C LEU A 118 9.30 7.86 11.64
N CYS A 119 9.52 8.20 10.38
CA CYS A 119 9.11 9.48 9.79
C CYS A 119 8.03 9.34 8.71
N GLU A 120 7.78 8.13 8.21
CA GLU A 120 6.76 7.86 7.20
C GLU A 120 6.27 6.42 7.31
N LEU A 121 5.00 6.23 6.94
CA LEU A 121 4.32 4.96 6.88
C LEU A 121 3.40 4.97 5.65
N LEU A 122 3.52 3.97 4.78
CA LEU A 122 2.66 3.76 3.63
C LEU A 122 1.82 2.49 3.87
N PHE A 123 0.51 2.66 4.08
CA PHE A 123 -0.41 1.56 4.40
C PHE A 123 -1.89 1.94 4.13
N PRO A 124 -2.72 1.00 3.64
CA PRO A 124 -2.30 -0.17 2.89
C PRO A 124 -1.68 0.30 1.58
N ARG A 125 -0.47 -0.16 1.26
CA ARG A 125 0.16 0.18 -0.01
C ARG A 125 -0.27 -0.84 -1.07
N LEU A 126 -1.21 -0.43 -1.91
CA LEU A 126 -1.78 -1.25 -2.96
C LEU A 126 -1.32 -0.77 -4.33
N ALA A 127 -1.12 -1.72 -5.25
CA ALA A 127 -0.89 -1.37 -6.64
C ALA A 127 -2.14 -0.70 -7.24
N PRO A 128 -2.01 0.18 -8.25
CA PRO A 128 -3.16 0.88 -8.81
C PRO A 128 -4.23 -0.10 -9.31
N LEU A 129 -5.45 0.04 -8.80
CA LEU A 129 -6.60 -0.81 -9.09
C LEU A 129 -7.49 -0.17 -10.17
N TYR A 130 -7.88 -0.95 -11.17
CA TYR A 130 -8.67 -0.49 -12.31
C TYR A 130 -10.05 -1.16 -12.30
N PHE A 131 -11.09 -0.38 -11.99
CA PHE A 131 -12.48 -0.84 -11.98
C PHE A 131 -13.15 -0.83 -13.37
N ALA A 132 -12.59 -0.12 -14.34
CA ALA A 132 -13.11 -0.03 -15.70
C ALA A 132 -11.99 0.23 -16.71
N GLY A 133 -12.27 0.01 -18.00
CA GLY A 133 -11.33 0.28 -19.10
C GLY A 133 -10.99 1.77 -19.31
N ARG A 134 -11.68 2.69 -18.62
CA ARG A 134 -11.35 4.12 -18.55
C ARG A 134 -11.07 4.49 -17.10
N THR A 135 -9.98 5.19 -16.90
CA THR A 135 -9.43 5.46 -15.57
C THR A 135 -9.63 6.89 -15.21
N GLU A 136 -10.37 7.08 -14.12
CA GLU A 136 -10.59 8.37 -13.53
C GLU A 136 -9.99 8.30 -12.14
N LEU A 137 -8.96 9.11 -11.89
CA LEU A 137 -8.45 9.28 -10.55
C LEU A 137 -9.28 10.38 -9.90
N VAL A 138 -10.03 9.98 -8.88
CA VAL A 138 -10.64 10.91 -7.94
C VAL A 138 -9.63 11.12 -6.83
N TYR A 139 -8.70 12.06 -7.04
CA TYR A 139 -7.73 12.44 -6.01
C TYR A 139 -8.30 13.65 -5.24
N PRO A 140 -8.59 13.52 -3.94
CA PRO A 140 -9.14 14.62 -3.16
C PRO A 140 -8.01 15.58 -2.78
N HIS A 141 -7.38 16.25 -3.75
CA HIS A 141 -6.31 17.20 -3.41
C HIS A 141 -6.86 18.52 -2.88
N HIS A 142 -7.91 19.10 -3.48
CA HIS A 142 -8.45 20.39 -3.02
C HIS A 142 -9.97 20.60 -3.18
N ALA A 143 -10.67 19.81 -4.01
CA ALA A 143 -12.13 19.91 -4.15
C ALA A 143 -12.78 18.68 -4.83
N GLY A 144 -12.12 17.52 -4.84
CA GLY A 144 -12.56 16.36 -5.64
C GLY A 144 -12.35 16.59 -7.14
N GLU A 145 -11.20 17.14 -7.53
CA GLU A 145 -10.87 17.33 -8.93
C GLU A 145 -10.81 15.98 -9.65
N ARG A 146 -11.64 15.83 -10.69
CA ARG A 146 -11.66 14.65 -11.55
C ARG A 146 -10.53 14.77 -12.57
N ILE A 147 -9.56 13.88 -12.48
CA ILE A 147 -8.44 13.81 -13.42
C ILE A 147 -8.64 12.61 -14.35
N VAL A 148 -8.83 12.89 -15.64
CA VAL A 148 -8.90 11.89 -16.71
C VAL A 148 -7.52 11.76 -17.34
N ASP A 149 -7.05 10.52 -17.55
CA ASP A 149 -5.69 10.23 -18.02
C ASP A 149 -4.60 10.86 -17.13
N VAL A 150 -4.46 10.33 -15.92
CA VAL A 150 -3.56 10.86 -14.87
C VAL A 150 -2.14 11.15 -15.37
N PRO A 151 -1.46 10.22 -16.08
CA PRO A 151 -0.11 10.52 -16.56
C PRO A 151 -0.08 11.73 -17.50
N GLY A 152 -1.01 11.81 -18.46
CA GLY A 152 -1.09 12.94 -19.38
C GLY A 152 -1.48 14.25 -18.68
N ALA A 153 -2.39 14.19 -17.72
CA ALA A 153 -2.82 15.35 -16.96
C ALA A 153 -1.72 15.87 -16.02
N LEU A 154 -1.03 15.01 -15.27
CA LEU A 154 0.08 15.43 -14.41
C LEU A 154 1.29 15.94 -15.21
N ALA A 155 1.50 15.42 -16.43
CA ALA A 155 2.49 15.94 -17.38
C ALA A 155 2.02 17.20 -18.14
N SER A 156 0.78 17.65 -17.97
CA SER A 156 0.26 18.83 -18.66
C SER A 156 0.81 20.12 -18.06
N GLU A 157 0.85 21.19 -18.86
CA GLU A 157 1.24 22.51 -18.39
C GLU A 157 0.44 22.98 -17.17
N LYS A 158 -0.82 22.56 -17.03
CA LYS A 158 -1.67 22.94 -15.90
C LYS A 158 -1.06 22.51 -14.56
N TYR A 159 -0.56 21.28 -14.48
CA TYR A 159 0.04 20.75 -13.25
C TYR A 159 1.53 21.11 -13.14
N GLN A 160 2.26 21.17 -14.26
CA GLN A 160 3.66 21.60 -14.26
C GLN A 160 3.85 23.08 -13.88
N LYS A 161 2.90 23.95 -14.25
CA LYS A 161 2.94 25.39 -13.95
C LYS A 161 2.11 25.77 -12.72
N PHE A 162 1.75 24.83 -11.85
CA PHE A 162 1.06 25.15 -10.61
C PHE A 162 2.09 25.62 -9.56
N TRP A 163 2.20 26.95 -9.40
CA TRP A 163 3.21 27.72 -8.64
C TRP A 163 3.51 27.28 -7.18
N ARG A 164 2.80 26.30 -6.62
CA ARG A 164 3.00 25.81 -5.23
C ARG A 164 3.72 24.47 -5.12
N ALA A 165 3.95 23.76 -6.22
CA ALA A 165 4.60 22.44 -6.24
C ALA A 165 5.35 22.22 -7.58
N GLU A 166 6.25 23.13 -7.92
CA GLU A 166 7.03 23.05 -9.16
C GLU A 166 7.88 21.77 -9.19
N SER A 167 7.67 20.93 -10.20
CA SER A 167 8.56 19.81 -10.52
C SER A 167 9.81 20.37 -11.20
N VAL A 168 10.97 20.19 -10.57
CA VAL A 168 12.27 20.57 -11.14
C VAL A 168 12.71 19.49 -12.12
N ALA A 169 12.99 19.90 -13.37
CA ALA A 169 13.52 18.97 -14.38
C ALA A 169 14.86 18.37 -13.93
N THR A 170 15.02 17.06 -14.13
CA THR A 170 16.28 16.32 -13.89
C THR A 170 16.96 15.98 -15.22
N GLU A 171 18.19 15.47 -15.16
CA GLU A 171 19.00 15.16 -16.36
C GLU A 171 18.40 14.07 -17.28
N VAL A 172 17.35 13.37 -16.82
CA VAL A 172 16.62 12.37 -17.60
C VAL A 172 15.20 12.80 -17.96
N GLY A 173 14.84 14.06 -17.69
CA GLY A 173 13.51 14.63 -17.95
C GLY A 173 12.81 15.15 -16.69
N TYR A 174 11.53 15.48 -16.84
CA TYR A 174 10.62 15.68 -15.72
C TYR A 174 10.18 14.33 -15.16
#